data_AF-A0A1Q7W518-F1
#
_entry.id   AF-A0A1Q7W518-F1
#
_cell.length_a   1.000
_cell.length_b   1.000
_cell.length_c   1.000
_cell.angle_alpha   90.00
_cell.angle_beta   90.00
_cell.angle_gamma   90.00
#
_symmetry.space_group_name_H-M   'P 1'
#
loop_
_entity.id
_entity.type
_entity.pdbx_description
1 polymer ?
#
loop_
_entity_poly.entity_id
_entity_poly.type
_entity_poly.pdbx_seq_one_letter_code
_entity_poly.pdbx_strand_id
1 'polypeptide(L)'
;MTAHPGQSVGAALLANGVRSWRTTRFGGRPRGLFCGIGVCFDCLVTVNGEPNVRACLAAVADGDVVSTQVGDGHVASATERGADLTSDGRGDERD
;
A
#
# COMPACT_ATOMS: atom_id res chain seq x y z
N MET A 1 -12.32 -6.97 9.33
CA MET A 1 -11.94 -5.85 10.24
C MET A 1 -13.15 -4.95 10.40
N THR A 2 -13.23 -4.18 11.48
CA THR A 2 -14.28 -3.16 11.67
C THR A 2 -13.70 -1.77 11.48
N ALA A 3 -14.49 -0.85 10.93
CA ALA A 3 -14.10 0.56 10.80
C ALA A 3 -15.26 1.48 11.19
N HIS A 4 -14.94 2.69 11.62
CA HIS A 4 -15.92 3.73 11.89
C HIS A 4 -16.06 4.67 10.69
N PRO A 5 -17.27 5.19 10.41
CA PRO A 5 -17.48 6.19 9.37
C PRO A 5 -16.49 7.36 9.52
N GLY A 6 -15.90 7.78 8.40
CA GLY A 6 -14.92 8.88 8.36
C GLY A 6 -13.49 8.51 8.72
N GLN A 7 -13.21 7.25 9.10
CA GLN A 7 -11.82 6.79 9.24
C GLN A 7 -11.13 6.67 7.87
N SER A 8 -9.82 6.89 7.85
CA SER A 8 -8.99 6.44 6.75
C SER A 8 -8.73 4.94 6.86
N VAL A 9 -8.38 4.29 5.74
CA VAL A 9 -7.93 2.89 5.72
C VAL A 9 -6.80 2.67 6.73
N GLY A 10 -5.83 3.60 6.81
CA GLY A 10 -4.74 3.56 7.76
C GLY A 10 -5.19 3.65 9.21
N ALA A 11 -6.17 4.51 9.52
CA ALA A 11 -6.74 4.60 10.86
C ALA A 11 -7.49 3.33 11.24
N ALA A 12 -8.25 2.75 10.30
CA ALA A 12 -8.95 1.48 10.52
C ALA A 12 -7.97 0.32 10.78
N LEU A 13 -6.88 0.23 10.01
CA LEU A 13 -5.82 -0.76 10.23
C LEU A 13 -5.21 -0.65 11.63
N LEU A 14 -4.85 0.57 12.04
CA LEU A 14 -4.31 0.81 13.39
C LEU A 14 -5.31 0.46 14.50
N ALA A 15 -6.59 0.82 14.34
CA ALA A 15 -7.64 0.50 15.29
C ALA A 15 -7.84 -1.02 15.47
N ASN A 16 -7.53 -1.81 14.45
CA ASN A 16 -7.56 -3.28 14.48
C ASN A 16 -6.19 -3.88 14.85
N GLY A 17 -5.22 -3.08 15.31
CA GLY A 17 -3.91 -3.56 15.78
C GLY A 17 -2.89 -3.85 14.67
N VAL A 18 -3.19 -3.55 13.40
CA VAL A 18 -2.28 -3.75 12.27
C VAL A 18 -1.33 -2.56 12.17
N ARG A 19 -0.08 -2.74 12.61
CA ARG A 19 0.94 -1.67 12.64
C ARG A 19 1.86 -1.61 11.43
N SER A 20 2.03 -2.75 10.75
CA SER A 20 2.86 -2.90 9.56
C SER A 20 2.14 -3.80 8.59
N TRP A 21 2.14 -3.41 7.31
CA TRP A 21 1.45 -4.14 6.25
C TRP A 21 2.25 -4.20 4.96
N ARG A 22 3.37 -3.51 4.82
CA ARG A 22 4.30 -3.73 3.72
C ARG A 22 5.72 -3.73 4.23
N THR A 23 6.66 -4.03 3.36
CA THR A 23 8.09 -3.97 3.67
C THR A 23 8.83 -3.11 2.66
N THR A 24 9.95 -2.53 3.06
CA THR A 24 10.87 -1.88 2.11
C THR A 24 11.36 -2.89 1.09
N ARG A 25 11.53 -2.46 -0.16
CA ARG A 25 12.07 -3.29 -1.25
C ARG A 25 13.42 -3.90 -0.87
N PHE A 26 14.29 -3.07 -0.29
CA PHE A 26 15.61 -3.49 0.18
C PHE A 26 15.59 -3.66 1.71
N GLY A 27 16.11 -4.77 2.20
CA GLY A 27 16.23 -5.05 3.64
C GLY A 27 14.93 -5.44 4.36
N GLY A 28 13.78 -5.50 3.66
CA GLY A 28 12.55 -6.07 4.21
C GLY A 28 12.02 -5.39 5.48
N ARG A 29 12.33 -4.11 5.69
CA ARG A 29 11.98 -3.40 6.92
C ARG A 29 10.46 -3.15 6.95
N PRO A 30 9.77 -3.44 8.07
CA PRO A 30 8.33 -3.27 8.18
C PRO A 30 7.93 -1.80 8.01
N ARG A 31 6.88 -1.54 7.22
CA ARG A 31 6.31 -0.22 6.97
C ARG A 31 4.77 -0.25 7.12
N GLY A 32 4.24 0.89 7.57
CA GLY A 32 2.83 1.09 7.83
C GLY A 32 2.51 2.59 7.92
N LEU A 33 1.63 2.98 8.85
CA LEU A 33 1.34 4.40 9.08
C LEU A 33 2.53 5.07 9.77
N PHE A 34 3.08 6.12 9.15
CA PHE A 34 4.13 6.95 9.74
C PHE A 34 3.72 8.43 9.79
N CYS A 35 3.75 9.13 8.65
CA CYS A 35 3.46 10.57 8.62
C CYS A 35 1.98 10.95 8.77
N GLY A 36 1.05 10.05 8.41
CA GLY A 36 -0.39 10.32 8.43
C GLY A 36 -0.91 11.34 7.41
N ILE A 37 -0.02 12.07 6.71
CA ILE A 37 -0.36 13.19 5.81
C ILE A 37 -0.06 12.89 4.33
N GLY A 38 0.39 11.68 4.01
CA GLY A 38 0.57 11.22 2.64
C GLY A 38 1.87 11.62 1.93
N VAL A 39 2.87 12.10 2.67
CA VAL A 39 4.18 12.52 2.11
C VAL A 39 5.24 11.41 2.10
N CYS A 40 5.18 10.44 3.01
CA CYS A 40 6.26 9.45 3.19
C CYS A 40 6.10 8.16 2.37
N PHE A 41 4.93 7.92 1.77
CA PHE A 41 4.64 6.70 0.98
C PHE A 41 4.83 5.34 1.70
N ASP A 42 5.03 5.34 3.02
CA ASP A 42 5.15 4.09 3.77
C ASP A 42 3.83 3.32 3.93
N CYS A 43 2.71 4.04 3.83
CA CYS A 43 1.38 3.50 4.08
C CYS A 43 0.70 2.92 2.83
N LEU A 44 1.44 2.60 1.77
CA LEU A 44 0.85 2.10 0.52
C LEU A 44 0.16 0.75 0.71
N VAL A 45 -1.01 0.63 0.08
CA VAL A 45 -1.86 -0.56 0.03
C VAL A 45 -2.48 -0.68 -1.36
N THR A 46 -3.09 -1.83 -1.64
CA THR A 46 -4.02 -2.01 -2.74
C THR A 46 -5.44 -1.97 -2.19
N VAL A 47 -6.32 -1.16 -2.78
CA VAL A 47 -7.74 -1.08 -2.39
C VAL A 47 -8.59 -1.42 -3.60
N ASN A 48 -9.43 -2.46 -3.51
CA ASN A 48 -10.33 -2.89 -4.58
C ASN A 48 -9.59 -3.14 -5.92
N GLY A 49 -8.36 -3.64 -5.84
CA GLY A 49 -7.49 -3.89 -7.00
C GLY A 49 -6.68 -2.68 -7.47
N GLU A 50 -6.93 -1.49 -6.92
CA GLU A 50 -6.17 -0.28 -7.25
C GLU A 50 -4.89 -0.19 -6.39
N PRO A 51 -3.69 -0.29 -6.98
CA PRO A 51 -2.43 -0.20 -6.26
C PRO A 51 -2.05 1.26 -5.97
N ASN A 52 -0.98 1.44 -5.21
CA ASN A 52 -0.38 2.72 -4.86
C ASN A 52 -1.31 3.66 -4.07
N VAL A 53 -2.31 3.10 -3.38
CA VAL A 53 -3.23 3.87 -2.55
C VAL A 53 -2.57 4.21 -1.22
N ARG A 54 -2.55 5.50 -0.87
CA ARG A 54 -2.06 5.97 0.44
C ARG A 54 -3.13 5.73 1.49
N ALA A 55 -2.96 4.67 2.30
CA ALA A 55 -3.92 4.30 3.34
C ALA A 55 -4.22 5.45 4.32
N CYS A 56 -3.26 6.35 4.57
CA CYS A 56 -3.46 7.50 5.45
C CYS A 56 -4.47 8.54 4.94
N LEU A 57 -4.68 8.63 3.62
CA LEU A 57 -5.57 9.61 2.99
C LEU A 57 -6.86 8.98 2.47
N ALA A 58 -6.85 7.70 2.11
CA ALA A 58 -8.00 7.01 1.57
C ALA A 58 -9.06 6.79 2.68
N ALA A 59 -10.25 7.35 2.50
CA ALA A 59 -11.39 7.05 3.35
C ALA A 59 -11.81 5.58 3.18
N VAL A 60 -12.14 4.91 4.27
CA VAL A 60 -12.65 3.53 4.23
C VAL A 60 -14.14 3.53 3.87
N ALA A 61 -14.53 2.64 2.96
CA ALA A 61 -15.90 2.33 2.64
C ALA A 61 -16.28 0.92 3.08
N ASP A 62 -17.58 0.70 3.31
CA ASP A 62 -18.08 -0.63 3.63
C ASP A 62 -17.90 -1.56 2.42
N GLY A 63 -17.40 -2.77 2.68
CA GLY A 63 -17.07 -3.74 1.64
C GLY A 63 -15.71 -3.55 0.96
N ASP A 64 -14.89 -2.56 1.33
CA ASP A 64 -13.54 -2.40 0.77
C ASP A 64 -12.67 -3.64 1.00
N VAL A 65 -12.02 -4.10 -0.07
CA VAL A 65 -11.00 -5.13 -0.02
C VAL A 65 -9.63 -4.47 -0.03
N VAL A 66 -8.96 -4.50 1.12
CA VAL A 66 -7.62 -3.92 1.31
C VAL A 66 -6.59 -5.02 1.42
N SER A 67 -5.53 -4.95 0.62
CA SER A 67 -4.40 -5.88 0.68
C SER A 67 -3.05 -5.16 0.72
N THR A 68 -2.05 -5.87 1.23
CA THR A 68 -0.64 -5.44 1.18
C THR A 68 -0.22 -5.22 -0.25
N GLN A 69 0.38 -4.06 -0.53
CA GLN A 69 1.06 -3.87 -1.79
C GLN A 69 2.37 -4.65 -1.85
N VAL A 70 2.55 -5.36 -2.96
CA VAL A 70 3.79 -6.03 -3.35
C VAL A 70 4.32 -5.39 -4.63
N GLY A 71 5.63 -5.15 -4.70
CA GLY A 71 6.27 -4.49 -5.85
C GLY A 71 6.02 -2.97 -5.91
N ASP A 72 6.18 -2.42 -7.11
CA ASP A 72 6.00 -1.00 -7.43
C ASP A 72 4.55 -0.60 -7.76
N GLY A 73 3.63 -1.56 -7.75
CA GLY A 73 2.20 -1.30 -7.88
C GLY A 73 1.75 -0.95 -9.30
N HIS A 74 2.36 -1.55 -10.32
CA HIS A 74 1.80 -1.52 -11.67
C HIS A 74 0.64 -2.51 -11.79
N VAL A 75 -0.50 -2.04 -12.31
CA VAL A 75 -1.58 -2.94 -12.74
C VAL A 75 -1.08 -3.73 -13.94
N ALA A 76 -1.12 -5.06 -13.88
CA ALA A 76 -0.79 -5.89 -15.03
C ALA A 76 -1.79 -5.54 -16.14
N SER A 77 -1.32 -4.87 -17.21
CA SER A 77 -2.16 -4.69 -18.39
C SER A 77 -2.52 -6.07 -18.95
N ALA A 78 -3.78 -6.27 -19.35
CA ALA A 78 -4.31 -7.58 -19.75
C ALA A 78 -3.70 -8.17 -21.04
N THR A 79 -2.50 -7.75 -21.46
CA THR A 79 -1.88 -8.13 -22.74
C THR A 79 -0.57 -8.92 -22.59
N GLU A 80 0.09 -8.98 -21.43
CA GLU A 80 1.45 -9.53 -21.39
C GLU A 80 1.52 -10.92 -20.74
N ARG A 81 1.05 -11.94 -21.46
CA ARG A 81 1.55 -13.31 -21.25
C ARG A 81 2.94 -13.40 -21.89
N GLY A 82 3.96 -13.13 -21.07
CA GLY A 82 5.34 -13.50 -21.34
C GLY A 82 6.29 -12.34 -21.62
N ALA A 83 6.93 -11.82 -20.58
CA ALA A 83 8.28 -11.27 -20.64
C ALA A 83 8.85 -11.10 -19.22
N ASP A 84 9.75 -12.03 -18.89
CA ASP A 84 11.03 -11.82 -18.22
C ASP A 84 11.12 -11.01 -16.91
N LEU A 85 11.49 -11.74 -15.86
CA LEU A 85 11.87 -11.24 -14.54
C LEU A 85 13.25 -10.56 -14.59
N THR A 86 13.36 -9.34 -15.13
CA THR A 86 14.38 -8.37 -14.69
C THR A 86 13.99 -6.98 -15.17
N SER A 87 13.46 -6.13 -14.29
CA SER A 87 13.53 -4.68 -14.51
C SER A 87 14.24 -4.01 -13.34
N ASP A 88 15.24 -3.27 -13.78
CA ASP A 88 16.49 -2.94 -13.14
C ASP A 88 16.34 -1.84 -12.10
N GLY A 89 17.26 -1.81 -11.15
CA GLY A 89 17.34 -0.78 -10.13
C GLY A 89 17.63 0.59 -10.76
N ARG A 90 16.66 1.50 -10.71
CA ARG A 90 16.93 2.94 -10.77
C ARG A 90 16.40 3.57 -9.49
N GLY A 91 17.30 3.78 -8.53
CA GLY A 91 17.01 4.41 -7.26
C GLY A 91 16.55 5.85 -7.46
N ASP A 92 15.36 6.15 -7.00
CA ASP A 92 14.99 7.50 -6.57
C ASP A 92 15.06 7.44 -5.04
N GLU A 93 16.20 7.88 -4.48
CA GLU A 93 16.40 8.05 -3.03
C GLU A 93 15.46 9.14 -2.52
N ARG A 94 14.21 8.75 -2.23
CA ARG A 94 13.27 9.52 -1.42
C ARG A 94 12.44 8.56 -0.57
N ASP A 95 13.02 8.17 0.57
CA ASP A 95 12.35 7.51 1.70
C ASP A 95 12.66 8.31 2.98
#